data_AF-A0A5J6CPG8-F1
#
_entry.id   AF-A0A5J6CPG8-F1
#
_cell.length_a   1.000
_cell.length_b   1.000
_cell.length_c   1.000
_cell.angle_alpha   90.00
_cell.angle_beta   90.00
_cell.angle_gamma   90.00
#
_symmetry.space_group_name_H-M   'P 1'
#
loop_
_entity.id
_entity.type
_entity.pdbx_description
1 polymer ?
#
loop_
_entity_poly.entity_id
_entity_poly.type
_entity_poly.pdbx_seq_one_letter_code
_entity_poly.pdbx_strand_id
1 'polypeptide(L)' 'MKALLILGLVLLSVTVQGKVFERCELARTLKRLGMAGYGGVSLNDWMCLSKWESGYNTRATNYNPGDRSTDY' A
#
# COMPACT_ATOMS: atom_id res chain seq x y z
N MET A 1 -6.26 15.04 -34.24
CA MET A 1 -5.40 13.90 -33.80
C MET A 1 -4.65 14.18 -32.50
N LYS A 2 -3.90 15.29 -32.37
CA LYS A 2 -3.15 15.63 -31.14
C LYS A 2 -4.02 15.79 -29.87
N ALA A 3 -5.19 16.45 -29.99
CA ALA A 3 -6.11 16.62 -28.86
C ALA A 3 -6.66 15.28 -28.31
N LEU A 4 -6.93 14.32 -29.20
CA LEU A 4 -7.39 12.99 -28.81
C LEU A 4 -6.30 12.18 -28.11
N LEU A 5 -5.04 12.36 -28.52
CA LEU A 5 -3.88 11.74 -27.85
C LEU A 5 -3.65 12.32 -26.45
N ILE A 6 -3.74 13.65 -26.29
CA ILE A 6 -3.60 14.31 -24.98
C ILE A 6 -4.75 13.92 -24.05
N LEU A 7 -5.99 13.92 -24.55
CA LEU A 7 -7.15 13.48 -23.78
C LEU A 7 -7.02 12.00 -23.36
N GLY A 8 -6.54 11.14 -24.25
CA GLY A 8 -6.25 9.74 -23.93
C GLY A 8 -5.19 9.58 -22.83
N LEU A 9 -4.12 10.39 -22.86
CA LEU A 9 -3.07 10.35 -21.86
C LEU A 9 -3.56 10.80 -20.46
N VAL A 10 -4.42 11.83 -20.42
CA VAL A 10 -5.03 12.33 -19.18
C VAL A 10 -6.05 11.32 -18.60
N LEU A 11 -6.77 10.59 -19.44
CA LEU A 11 -7.69 9.55 -18.98
C LEU A 11 -6.94 8.29 -18.48
N LEU A 12 -5.73 8.03 -19.01
CA LEU A 12 -4.86 6.94 -18.57
C LEU A 12 -4.11 7.24 -17.27
N SER A 13 -4.05 8.48 -16.83
CA SER A 13 -3.55 8.81 -15.49
C SER A 13 -4.60 8.45 -14.42
N VAL A 14 -4.86 7.15 -14.26
CA VAL A 14 -5.51 6.63 -13.06
C VAL A 14 -4.54 6.91 -11.92
N THR A 15 -4.78 8.00 -11.19
CA THR A 15 -3.99 8.30 -10.01
C THR A 15 -4.24 7.20 -8.99
N VAL A 16 -3.25 6.37 -8.68
CA VAL A 16 -3.32 5.47 -7.54
C VAL A 16 -3.34 6.36 -6.29
N GLN A 17 -4.53 6.62 -5.78
CA GLN A 17 -4.70 7.35 -4.53
C GLN A 17 -4.39 6.39 -3.39
N GLY A 18 -3.38 6.73 -2.60
CA GLY A 18 -3.11 5.97 -1.39
C GLY A 18 -4.23 6.14 -0.36
N LYS A 19 -4.31 5.17 0.56
CA LYS A 19 -5.44 4.95 1.46
C LYS A 19 -4.92 4.69 2.88
N VAL A 20 -5.66 5.16 3.87
CA VAL A 20 -5.52 4.66 5.25
C VAL A 20 -6.60 3.62 5.48
N PHE A 21 -6.21 2.37 5.73
CA PHE A 21 -7.16 1.29 5.99
C PHE A 21 -7.68 1.32 7.42
N GLU A 22 -8.93 0.93 7.61
CA GLU A 22 -9.39 0.51 8.93
C GLU A 22 -8.82 -0.87 9.29
N ARG A 23 -8.64 -1.13 10.59
CA ARG A 23 -8.03 -2.38 11.09
C ARG A 23 -8.68 -3.65 10.51
N CYS A 24 -10.00 -3.77 10.62
CA CYS A 24 -10.72 -4.95 10.14
C CYS A 24 -10.85 -4.99 8.61
N GLU A 25 -10.75 -3.86 7.94
CA GLU A 25 -10.74 -3.78 6.48
C GLU A 25 -9.43 -4.35 5.92
N LEU A 26 -8.30 -3.94 6.48
CA LEU A 26 -6.99 -4.48 6.10
C LEU A 26 -6.90 -5.98 6.39
N ALA A 27 -7.35 -6.43 7.57
CA ALA A 27 -7.32 -7.85 7.93
C ALA A 27 -8.12 -8.72 6.93
N ARG A 28 -9.31 -8.27 6.52
CA ARG A 28 -10.12 -8.97 5.49
C ARG A 28 -9.42 -8.98 4.14
N THR A 29 -8.79 -7.86 3.77
CA THR A 29 -8.03 -7.72 2.51
C THR A 29 -6.85 -8.69 2.47
N LEU A 30 -6.00 -8.69 3.51
CA LEU A 30 -4.84 -9.57 3.63
C LEU A 30 -5.24 -11.04 3.65
N LYS A 31 -6.31 -11.39 4.38
CA LYS A 31 -6.85 -12.76 4.39
C LYS A 31 -7.31 -13.20 3.00
N ARG A 32 -8.04 -12.34 2.28
CA ARG A 32 -8.49 -12.62 0.90
C ARG A 32 -7.32 -12.80 -0.07
N LEU A 33 -6.22 -12.10 0.15
CA LEU A 33 -4.99 -12.22 -0.64
C LEU A 33 -4.10 -13.40 -0.22
N GLY A 34 -4.53 -14.25 0.72
CA GLY A 34 -3.81 -15.46 1.12
C GLY A 34 -2.67 -15.22 2.12
N MET A 35 -2.61 -14.05 2.77
CA MET A 35 -1.53 -13.73 3.70
C MET A 35 -1.65 -14.47 5.04
N ALA A 36 -2.83 -14.99 5.38
CA ALA A 36 -3.04 -15.74 6.62
C ALA A 36 -2.33 -17.11 6.55
N GLY A 37 -1.11 -17.20 7.09
CA GLY A 37 -0.26 -18.39 7.05
C GLY A 37 0.79 -18.37 5.93
N TYR A 38 0.86 -17.29 5.14
CA TYR A 38 1.89 -17.16 4.10
C TYR A 38 3.29 -17.15 4.73
N GLY A 39 4.17 -18.04 4.26
CA GLY A 39 5.50 -18.21 4.83
C GLY A 39 5.51 -18.65 6.30
N GLY A 40 4.42 -19.23 6.81
CA GLY A 40 4.26 -19.58 8.23
C GLY A 40 3.91 -18.40 9.14
N VAL A 41 3.67 -17.21 8.58
CA VAL A 41 3.35 -15.98 9.34
C VAL A 41 1.84 -15.85 9.53
N SER A 42 1.40 -15.59 10.77
CA SER A 42 -0.03 -15.48 11.07
C SER A 42 -0.62 -14.17 10.54
N LEU A 43 -1.93 -14.13 10.31
CA LEU A 43 -2.61 -12.90 9.91
C LEU A 43 -2.44 -11.77 10.96
N ASN A 44 -2.34 -12.14 12.25
CA ASN A 44 -2.17 -11.19 13.33
C ASN A 44 -0.78 -10.53 13.29
N ASP A 45 0.26 -11.28 12.91
CA ASP A 45 1.61 -10.74 12.76
C ASP A 45 1.68 -9.75 11.60
N TRP A 46 1.06 -10.06 10.46
CA TRP A 46 0.91 -9.09 9.36
C TRP A 46 0.19 -7.82 9.79
N MET A 47 -0.90 -7.95 10.55
CA MET A 47 -1.64 -6.80 11.08
C MET A 47 -0.84 -5.99 12.10
N CYS A 48 0.04 -6.63 12.87
CA CYS A 48 0.95 -5.99 13.81
C CYS A 48 1.99 -5.17 13.04
N LEU A 49 2.67 -5.79 12.07
CA LEU A 49 3.64 -5.15 11.19
C LEU A 49 3.04 -3.90 10.54
N SER A 50 1.92 -4.03 9.82
CA SER A 50 1.30 -2.89 9.14
C SER A 50 0.83 -1.77 10.09
N LYS A 51 0.52 -2.08 11.35
CA LYS A 51 0.13 -1.06 12.34
C LYS A 51 1.31 -0.21 12.76
N TRP A 52 2.44 -0.85 13.01
CA TRP A 52 3.61 -0.20 13.59
C TRP A 52 4.52 0.44 12.56
N GLU A 53 4.58 -0.11 11.34
CA GLU A 53 5.36 0.49 10.26
C GLU A 53 4.70 1.76 9.70
N SER A 54 3.40 1.70 9.42
CA SER A 54 2.73 2.77 8.66
C SER A 54 1.41 3.26 9.25
N GLY A 55 0.94 2.68 10.35
CA GLY A 55 -0.39 2.99 10.87
C GLY A 55 -1.51 2.65 9.88
N TYR A 56 -1.31 1.63 9.04
CA TYR A 56 -2.20 1.23 7.94
C TYR A 56 -2.32 2.25 6.79
N ASN A 57 -1.42 3.23 6.71
CA ASN A 57 -1.39 4.25 5.65
C ASN A 57 -0.51 3.80 4.47
N THR A 58 -1.11 3.55 3.30
CA THR A 58 -0.36 3.15 2.10
C THR A 58 0.41 4.29 1.43
N ARG A 59 0.46 5.48 2.04
CA ARG A 59 1.30 6.62 1.61
C ARG A 59 2.42 6.92 2.62
N ALA A 60 2.55 6.13 3.68
CA ALA A 60 3.62 6.34 4.64
C ALA A 60 4.96 6.16 3.93
N THR A 61 5.86 7.12 4.08
CA THR A 61 7.24 6.99 3.64
C THR A 61 8.15 7.43 4.78
N ASN A 62 9.32 6.80 4.87
CA ASN A 62 10.32 7.11 5.88
C ASN A 62 11.70 7.19 5.23
N TYR A 63 12.32 8.37 5.24
CA TYR A 63 13.68 8.55 4.72
C TYR A 63 14.69 8.23 5.81
N ASN A 64 15.65 7.35 5.51
CA ASN A 64 16.69 6.91 6.44
C ASN A 64 18.01 7.62 6.12
N PRO A 65 18.44 8.63 6.90
CA PRO A 65 19.63 9.42 6.55
C PRO A 65 20.95 8.65 6.65
N GLY A 66 20.99 7.57 7.45
CA GLY A 66 22.20 6.81 7.74
C GLY A 66 22.73 6.05 6.51
N ASP A 67 21.84 5.43 5.75
CA ASP A 67 22.15 4.68 4.52
C ASP A 67 21.59 5.37 3.26
N ARG A 68 20.92 6.51 3.44
CA ARG A 68 20.24 7.30 2.39
C ARG A 68 19.14 6.52 1.67
N SER A 69 18.54 5.52 2.32
CA SER A 69 17.41 4.75 1.79
C SER A 69 16.05 5.39 2.10
N THR A 70 14.96 4.80 1.59
CA THR A 70 13.59 5.23 1.90
C THR A 70 12.68 4.00 1.96
N ASP A 71 11.92 3.88 3.03
CA ASP A 71 10.85 2.91 3.17
C ASP A 71 9.58 3.48 2.53
N TYR A 72 8.86 2.66 1.75
CA TYR A 72 7.63 3.01 1.03
C TYR A 72 6.49 2.03 1.37
#